data_AF-A0A845UMW1-F1
#
_entry.id   AF-A0A845UMW1-F1
#
_cell.length_a   1.000
_cell.length_b   1.000
_cell.length_c   1.000
_cell.angle_alpha   90.00
_cell.angle_beta   90.00
_cell.angle_gamma   90.00
#
_symmetry.space_group_name_H-M   'P 1'
#
loop_
_entity.id
_entity.type
_entity.pdbx_description
1 polymer ?
#
loop_
_entity_poly.entity_id
_entity_poly.type
_entity_poly.pdbx_seq_one_letter_code
_entity_poly.pdbx_strand_id
1 'polypeptide(L)'
;MPDPENENTVRASFEQQKKAVITLASDLAVVKMETPEQAVYLLSKAWLTIADECMNCLGGELHYQAMVYHSLRVAGVPLKQLGMNVRQDIRYAQTELFRRFDERKHVDFRGGFETIPDVVLFKPEVNGDWRRRRAQDTLLNMLVAIEIKASERDKSRLREGEIKRDIEKLAAHREEVEHLGAAMVPVMMVLDTAPVTNERMTPQALKACREFAASQRVAFAYLSLRESFFDMPPSVAQIEQCVEVVS
;
A
#
# COMPACT_ATOMS: atom_id res chain seq x y z
N MET A 1 -28.53 -12.97 -10.56
CA MET A 1 -27.95 -13.61 -9.36
C MET A 1 -26.47 -13.82 -9.63
N PRO A 2 -25.57 -13.61 -8.65
CA PRO A 2 -24.16 -13.91 -8.82
C PRO A 2 -23.97 -15.39 -9.15
N ASP A 3 -23.00 -15.68 -10.01
CA ASP A 3 -22.64 -17.05 -10.38
C ASP A 3 -21.71 -17.65 -9.30
N PRO A 4 -22.17 -18.62 -8.52
CA PRO A 4 -21.39 -19.21 -7.43
C PRO A 4 -20.14 -19.98 -7.92
N GLU A 5 -20.04 -20.34 -9.21
CA GLU A 5 -18.87 -21.06 -9.73
C GLU A 5 -17.61 -20.18 -9.79
N ASN A 6 -17.78 -18.88 -10.00
CA ASN A 6 -16.65 -17.95 -10.12
C ASN A 6 -16.02 -17.62 -8.75
N GLU A 7 -16.83 -17.50 -7.69
CA GLU A 7 -16.33 -17.25 -6.32
C GLU A 7 -15.52 -18.43 -5.76
N ASN A 8 -15.92 -19.67 -6.10
CA ASN A 8 -15.18 -20.86 -5.71
C ASN A 8 -13.83 -20.99 -6.45
N THR A 9 -13.78 -20.55 -7.71
CA THR A 9 -12.55 -20.59 -8.52
C THR A 9 -11.48 -19.65 -7.96
N VAL A 10 -11.87 -18.44 -7.56
CA VAL A 10 -10.97 -17.46 -6.93
C VAL A 10 -10.43 -18.01 -5.61
N ARG A 11 -11.31 -18.55 -4.74
CA ARG A 11 -10.91 -19.18 -3.47
C ARG A 11 -9.95 -20.35 -3.65
N ALA A 12 -10.18 -21.20 -4.66
CA ALA A 12 -9.30 -22.33 -4.95
C ALA A 12 -7.90 -21.90 -5.41
N SER A 13 -7.83 -20.85 -6.26
CA SER A 13 -6.56 -20.25 -6.68
C SER A 13 -5.75 -19.70 -5.48
N PHE A 14 -6.43 -19.03 -4.55
CA PHE A 14 -5.81 -18.52 -3.32
C PHE A 14 -5.24 -19.63 -2.43
N GLU A 15 -5.99 -20.71 -2.21
CA GLU A 15 -5.53 -21.84 -1.39
C GLU A 15 -4.30 -22.55 -2.00
N GLN A 16 -4.20 -22.58 -3.33
CA GLN A 16 -3.04 -23.11 -4.02
C GLN A 16 -1.80 -22.22 -3.85
N GLN A 17 -1.96 -20.89 -3.95
CA GLN A 17 -0.88 -19.92 -3.71
C GLN A 17 -0.41 -19.94 -2.24
N LYS A 18 -1.34 -20.07 -1.28
CA LYS A 18 -1.07 -20.15 0.16
C LYS A 18 -0.15 -21.33 0.52
N LYS A 19 -0.39 -22.51 -0.07
CA LYS A 19 0.45 -23.71 0.14
C LYS A 19 1.88 -23.53 -0.38
N ALA A 20 2.06 -22.84 -1.50
CA ALA A 20 3.39 -22.54 -2.04
C ALA A 20 4.19 -21.61 -1.11
N VAL A 21 3.54 -20.59 -0.53
CA VAL A 21 4.18 -19.61 0.36
C VAL A 21 4.53 -20.19 1.74
N ILE A 22 3.68 -21.05 2.31
CA ILE A 22 3.92 -21.66 3.64
C ILE A 22 5.12 -22.61 3.62
N THR A 23 5.33 -23.33 2.50
CA THR A 23 6.44 -24.29 2.37
C THR A 23 7.82 -23.60 2.34
N LEU A 24 7.88 -22.31 2.01
CA LEU A 24 9.11 -21.51 1.96
C LEU A 24 9.47 -20.80 3.29
N ALA A 25 8.60 -20.86 4.30
CA ALA A 25 8.69 -20.00 5.49
C ALA A 25 9.39 -20.62 6.71
N SER A 26 9.91 -21.85 6.63
CA SER A 26 10.35 -22.60 7.83
C SER A 26 11.72 -22.25 8.42
N ASP A 27 12.53 -21.39 7.81
CA ASP A 27 13.91 -21.13 8.30
C ASP A 27 14.37 -19.65 8.38
N LEU A 28 13.46 -18.67 8.40
CA LEU A 28 13.87 -17.27 8.36
C LEU A 28 14.06 -16.65 9.76
N ALA A 29 15.33 -16.51 10.16
CA ALA A 29 15.77 -15.46 11.08
C ALA A 29 15.09 -14.13 10.71
N VAL A 30 14.70 -13.32 11.71
CA VAL A 30 14.03 -12.03 11.51
C VAL A 30 14.75 -11.22 10.43
N VAL A 31 14.18 -11.20 9.22
CA VAL A 31 14.80 -10.51 8.09
C VAL A 31 14.67 -9.02 8.38
N LYS A 32 15.80 -8.38 8.65
CA LYS A 32 15.87 -6.92 8.63
C LYS A 32 15.56 -6.48 7.20
N MET A 33 14.62 -5.57 7.09
CA MET A 33 14.17 -5.02 5.82
C MET A 33 14.95 -3.71 5.59
N GLU A 34 15.93 -3.73 4.70
CA GLU A 34 16.86 -2.62 4.45
C GLU A 34 16.60 -1.93 3.11
N THR A 35 15.93 -2.60 2.17
CA THR A 35 15.68 -2.10 0.82
C THR A 35 14.20 -2.11 0.44
N PRO A 36 13.77 -1.27 -0.53
CA PRO A 36 12.39 -1.27 -1.01
C PRO A 36 11.96 -2.63 -1.60
N GLU A 37 12.89 -3.35 -2.24
CA GLU A 37 12.66 -4.68 -2.82
C GLU A 37 12.25 -5.70 -1.75
N GLN A 38 12.97 -5.72 -0.62
CA GLN A 38 12.63 -6.60 0.52
C GLN A 38 11.29 -6.24 1.14
N ALA A 39 10.98 -4.94 1.23
CA ALA A 39 9.73 -4.45 1.76
C ALA A 39 8.53 -4.83 0.87
N VAL A 40 8.70 -4.67 -0.44
CA VAL A 40 7.72 -5.10 -1.44
C VAL A 40 7.52 -6.62 -1.41
N TYR A 41 8.59 -7.40 -1.29
CA TYR A 41 8.49 -8.85 -1.13
C TYR A 41 7.63 -9.23 0.08
N LEU A 42 7.86 -8.63 1.25
CA LEU A 42 7.07 -8.89 2.45
C LEU A 42 5.60 -8.45 2.29
N LEU A 43 5.35 -7.33 1.60
CA LEU A 43 3.99 -6.89 1.28
C LEU A 43 3.29 -7.86 0.32
N SER A 44 3.98 -8.36 -0.71
CA SER A 44 3.44 -9.35 -1.64
C SER A 44 3.10 -10.67 -0.93
N LYS A 45 3.94 -11.10 0.02
CA LYS A 45 3.67 -12.26 0.88
C LYS A 45 2.47 -12.02 1.79
N ALA A 46 2.34 -10.82 2.37
CA ALA A 46 1.21 -10.43 3.21
C ALA A 46 -0.11 -10.35 2.41
N TRP A 47 -0.06 -10.03 1.12
CA TRP A 47 -1.23 -9.82 0.27
C TRP A 47 -2.23 -10.98 0.31
N LEU A 48 -1.75 -12.22 0.37
CA LEU A 48 -2.62 -13.40 0.48
C LEU A 48 -3.43 -13.39 1.78
N THR A 49 -2.81 -13.00 2.90
CA THR A 49 -3.51 -12.91 4.20
C THR A 49 -4.44 -11.70 4.22
N ILE A 50 -4.00 -10.56 3.68
CA ILE A 50 -4.84 -9.36 3.53
C ILE A 50 -6.11 -9.70 2.74
N ALA A 51 -5.95 -10.38 1.59
CA ALA A 51 -7.06 -10.79 0.75
C ALA A 51 -8.02 -11.71 1.49
N ASP A 52 -7.51 -12.77 2.13
CA ASP A 52 -8.32 -13.73 2.87
C ASP A 52 -9.09 -13.06 4.01
N GLU A 53 -8.42 -12.29 4.87
CA GLU A 53 -9.06 -11.67 6.02
C GLU A 53 -10.08 -10.60 5.57
N CYS A 54 -9.73 -9.70 4.65
CA CYS A 54 -10.63 -8.63 4.20
C CYS A 54 -11.83 -9.13 3.39
N MET A 55 -11.75 -10.31 2.76
CA MET A 55 -12.93 -10.94 2.13
C MET A 55 -13.88 -11.57 3.16
N ASN A 56 -13.37 -11.95 4.33
CA ASN A 56 -14.13 -12.63 5.37
C ASN A 56 -14.61 -11.69 6.50
N CYS A 57 -14.17 -10.43 6.49
CA CYS A 57 -14.61 -9.41 7.43
C CYS A 57 -14.98 -8.12 6.70
N LEU A 58 -16.23 -7.65 6.87
CA LEU A 58 -16.66 -6.36 6.33
C LEU A 58 -16.35 -5.27 7.35
N GLY A 59 -15.40 -4.41 7.01
CA GLY A 59 -14.96 -3.29 7.83
C GLY A 59 -14.92 -1.97 7.07
N GLY A 60 -14.77 -0.90 7.82
CA GLY A 60 -14.41 0.40 7.27
C GLY A 60 -12.90 0.54 7.03
N GLU A 61 -12.49 1.67 6.45
CA GLU A 61 -11.10 1.97 6.08
C GLU A 61 -10.15 1.73 7.26
N LEU A 62 -10.43 2.28 8.45
CA LEU A 62 -9.60 2.09 9.65
C LEU A 62 -9.50 0.63 10.10
N HIS A 63 -10.55 -0.16 9.92
CA HIS A 63 -10.51 -1.59 10.26
C HIS A 63 -9.54 -2.32 9.33
N TYR A 64 -9.64 -2.03 8.03
CA TYR A 64 -8.72 -2.61 7.05
C TYR A 64 -7.28 -2.13 7.20
N GLN A 65 -7.03 -0.89 7.62
CA GLN A 65 -5.68 -0.45 7.98
C GLN A 65 -5.07 -1.35 9.06
N ALA A 66 -5.85 -1.69 10.10
CA ALA A 66 -5.40 -2.57 11.17
C ALA A 66 -5.16 -4.01 10.69
N MET A 67 -6.01 -4.53 9.79
CA MET A 67 -5.84 -5.88 9.21
C MET A 67 -4.61 -5.96 8.31
N VAL A 68 -4.37 -4.93 7.49
CA VAL A 68 -3.16 -4.84 6.66
C VAL A 68 -1.91 -4.76 7.53
N TYR A 69 -1.94 -3.94 8.59
CA TYR A 69 -0.86 -3.89 9.58
C TYR A 69 -0.61 -5.25 10.22
N HIS A 70 -1.68 -5.95 10.64
CA HIS A 70 -1.58 -7.29 11.23
C HIS A 70 -0.98 -8.30 10.25
N SER A 71 -1.50 -8.35 9.03
CA SER A 71 -1.04 -9.24 7.97
C SER A 71 0.44 -9.04 7.66
N LEU A 72 0.93 -7.80 7.65
CA LEU A 72 2.36 -7.50 7.49
C LEU A 72 3.21 -8.03 8.65
N ARG A 73 2.71 -7.95 9.89
CA ARG A 73 3.39 -8.55 11.05
C ARG A 73 3.48 -10.07 10.93
N VAL A 74 2.40 -10.72 10.48
CA VAL A 74 2.35 -12.17 10.24
C VAL A 74 3.29 -12.58 9.10
N ALA A 75 3.40 -11.76 8.05
CA ALA A 75 4.31 -12.02 6.92
C ALA A 75 5.80 -11.93 7.29
N GLY A 76 6.12 -11.27 8.42
CA GLY A 76 7.48 -11.20 8.99
C GLY A 76 8.04 -9.78 9.13
N VAL A 77 7.29 -8.73 8.81
CA VAL A 77 7.78 -7.34 8.95
C VAL A 77 8.04 -7.03 10.42
N PRO A 78 9.26 -6.60 10.83
CA PRO A 78 9.57 -6.28 12.22
C PRO A 78 8.74 -5.10 12.78
N LEU A 79 8.34 -5.18 14.05
CA LEU A 79 7.45 -4.18 14.70
C LEU A 79 8.04 -2.77 14.62
N LYS A 80 9.35 -2.67 14.81
CA LYS A 80 10.09 -1.40 14.80
C LYS A 80 10.30 -0.82 13.41
N GLN A 81 9.86 -1.53 12.39
CA GLN A 81 9.95 -1.17 10.97
C GLN A 81 8.57 -1.04 10.33
N LEU A 82 7.48 -1.14 11.11
CA LEU A 82 6.11 -1.06 10.62
C LEU A 82 5.33 0.03 11.38
N GLY A 83 5.08 1.14 10.69
CA GLY A 83 4.27 2.24 11.19
C GLY A 83 2.85 2.21 10.62
N MET A 84 1.89 2.70 11.41
CA MET A 84 0.51 2.95 10.97
C MET A 84 0.18 4.42 11.27
N ASN A 85 -0.38 5.14 10.30
CA ASN A 85 -0.73 6.54 10.43
C ASN A 85 0.44 7.42 10.92
N VAL A 86 1.65 7.14 10.41
CA VAL A 86 2.85 7.89 10.79
C VAL A 86 2.91 9.20 10.01
N ARG A 87 2.86 10.31 10.74
CA ARG A 87 3.03 11.66 10.17
C ARG A 87 4.42 11.84 9.59
N GLN A 88 4.49 12.20 8.31
CA GLN A 88 5.70 12.61 7.63
C GLN A 88 5.69 14.13 7.43
N ASP A 89 6.58 14.82 8.13
CA ASP A 89 6.75 16.28 8.03
C ASP A 89 7.77 16.59 6.93
N ILE A 90 7.27 17.05 5.78
CA ILE A 90 8.05 17.43 4.61
C ILE A 90 8.24 18.94 4.63
N ARG A 91 9.42 19.37 5.10
CA ARG A 91 9.78 20.78 5.12
C ARG A 91 10.23 21.23 3.74
N TYR A 92 9.77 22.41 3.33
CA TYR A 92 10.13 22.99 2.02
C TYR A 92 9.82 22.05 0.85
N ALA A 93 8.54 21.69 0.71
CA ALA A 93 8.07 20.82 -0.37
C ALA A 93 8.61 21.27 -1.75
N GLN A 94 9.15 20.33 -2.52
CA GLN A 94 9.72 20.59 -3.84
C GLN A 94 8.70 20.31 -4.95
N THR A 95 7.82 19.34 -4.75
CA THR A 95 6.81 18.94 -5.72
C THR A 95 5.75 20.03 -5.89
N GLU A 96 5.29 20.23 -7.13
CA GLU A 96 4.26 21.23 -7.44
C GLU A 96 2.96 20.97 -6.65
N LEU A 97 2.57 19.70 -6.51
CA LEU A 97 1.35 19.34 -5.77
C LEU A 97 1.43 19.79 -4.31
N PHE A 98 2.51 19.47 -3.60
CA PHE A 98 2.65 19.82 -2.19
C PHE A 98 2.94 21.30 -1.98
N ARG A 99 3.65 21.98 -2.90
CA ARG A 99 3.76 23.45 -2.89
C ARG A 99 2.39 24.12 -2.99
N ARG A 100 1.55 23.69 -3.92
CA ARG A 100 0.17 24.20 -4.04
C ARG A 100 -0.67 23.93 -2.81
N PHE A 101 -0.47 22.79 -2.13
CA PHE A 101 -1.15 22.51 -0.87
C PHE A 101 -0.66 23.38 0.28
N ASP A 102 0.65 23.63 0.37
CA ASP A 102 1.23 24.54 1.34
C ASP A 102 0.73 25.98 1.14
N GLU A 103 0.73 26.48 -0.10
CA GLU A 103 0.24 27.82 -0.45
C GLU A 103 -1.23 28.06 -0.08
N ARG A 104 -2.05 27.01 -0.06
CA ARG A 104 -3.47 27.10 0.35
C ARG A 104 -3.66 27.21 1.86
N LYS A 105 -2.64 26.90 2.66
CA LYS A 105 -2.69 27.06 4.12
C LYS A 105 -2.66 28.54 4.48
N HIS A 106 -3.21 28.84 5.65
CA HIS A 106 -3.04 30.15 6.28
C HIS A 106 -1.54 30.45 6.45
N VAL A 107 -1.14 31.70 6.28
CA VAL A 107 0.28 32.12 6.18
C VAL A 107 1.14 31.62 7.34
N ASP A 108 0.59 31.63 8.57
CA ASP A 108 1.27 31.15 9.78
C ASP A 108 1.49 29.62 9.84
N PHE A 109 0.87 28.87 8.93
CA PHE A 109 0.96 27.41 8.84
C PHE A 109 1.62 26.93 7.53
N ARG A 110 2.20 27.86 6.77
CA ARG A 110 2.99 27.56 5.56
C ARG A 110 4.41 27.13 5.93
N GLY A 111 5.14 26.57 4.97
CA GLY A 111 6.55 26.17 5.10
C GLY A 111 6.79 24.66 4.99
N GLY A 112 5.76 23.88 4.63
CA GLY A 112 5.91 22.44 4.44
C GLY A 112 4.59 21.73 4.23
N PHE A 113 4.64 20.42 4.11
CA PHE A 113 3.45 19.58 3.96
C PHE A 113 3.51 18.39 4.92
N GLU A 114 2.37 18.03 5.51
CA GLU A 114 2.26 16.84 6.36
C GLU A 114 1.47 15.80 5.58
N THR A 115 2.11 14.68 5.25
CA THR A 115 1.43 13.51 4.68
C THR A 115 1.39 12.40 5.72
N ILE A 116 0.31 11.62 5.73
CA ILE A 116 0.08 10.55 6.70
C ILE A 116 -0.35 9.32 5.91
N PRO A 117 0.60 8.51 5.41
CA PRO A 117 0.24 7.24 4.82
C PRO A 117 -0.36 6.33 5.88
N ASP A 118 -1.34 5.52 5.47
CA ASP A 118 -2.06 4.62 6.36
C ASP A 118 -1.13 3.58 6.97
N VAL A 119 -0.23 2.99 6.16
CA VAL A 119 0.81 2.06 6.60
C VAL A 119 2.14 2.39 5.94
N VAL A 120 3.23 2.30 6.71
CA VAL A 120 4.59 2.57 6.22
C VAL A 120 5.55 1.48 6.68
N LEU A 121 6.35 1.00 5.74
CA LEU A 121 7.48 0.09 5.96
C LEU A 121 8.77 0.90 5.99
N PHE A 122 9.58 0.76 7.04
CA PHE A 122 10.80 1.53 7.26
C PHE A 122 12.05 0.65 7.30
N LYS A 123 13.22 1.25 7.05
CA LYS A 123 14.51 0.65 7.36
C LYS A 123 14.73 0.52 8.89
N PRO A 124 15.69 -0.32 9.35
CA PRO A 124 15.91 -0.56 10.77
C PRO A 124 16.31 0.68 11.59
N GLU A 125 16.89 1.70 10.94
CA GLU A 125 17.41 2.95 11.52
C GLU A 125 16.32 3.77 12.22
N VAL A 126 15.05 3.61 11.82
CA VAL A 126 13.92 4.25 12.50
C VAL A 126 13.69 3.65 13.88
N ASN A 127 13.92 2.34 14.05
CA ASN A 127 13.84 1.61 15.32
C ASN A 127 12.54 1.89 16.13
N GLY A 128 11.43 2.09 15.44
CA GLY A 128 10.12 2.39 16.04
C GLY A 128 9.98 3.79 16.64
N ASP A 129 10.93 4.72 16.41
CA ASP A 129 10.82 6.11 16.84
C ASP A 129 10.32 7.01 15.71
N TRP A 130 8.99 7.14 15.63
CA TRP A 130 8.31 7.94 14.61
C TRP A 130 7.92 9.36 15.07
N ARG A 131 8.46 9.84 16.18
CA ARG A 131 8.09 11.16 16.72
C ARG A 131 8.57 12.28 15.79
N ARG A 132 7.84 13.39 15.74
CA ARG A 132 8.13 14.57 14.89
C ARG A 132 9.58 15.09 14.94
N ARG A 133 10.27 14.96 16.06
CA ARG A 133 11.68 15.37 16.19
C ARG A 133 12.65 14.53 15.34
N ARG A 134 12.19 13.42 14.79
CA ARG A 134 12.88 12.50 13.88
C ARG A 134 12.32 12.58 12.46
N ALA A 135 11.57 13.64 12.12
CA ALA A 135 10.86 13.75 10.83
C ALA A 135 11.75 13.48 9.60
N GLN A 136 12.95 14.03 9.58
CA GLN A 136 13.88 13.79 8.47
C GLN A 136 14.34 12.32 8.42
N ASP A 137 14.62 11.73 9.58
CA ASP A 137 15.00 10.32 9.68
C ASP A 137 13.86 9.40 9.26
N THR A 138 12.60 9.70 9.64
CA THR A 138 11.47 8.89 9.20
C THR A 138 11.29 8.97 7.69
N LEU A 139 11.41 10.16 7.10
CA LEU A 139 11.27 10.41 5.66
C LEU A 139 12.35 9.68 4.84
N LEU A 140 13.63 9.80 5.23
CA LEU A 140 14.78 9.18 4.54
C LEU A 140 14.83 7.65 4.63
N ASN A 141 14.16 7.07 5.63
CA ASN A 141 14.18 5.63 5.89
C ASN A 141 12.87 4.94 5.52
N MET A 142 11.94 5.60 4.84
CA MET A 142 10.79 4.91 4.25
C MET A 142 11.22 4.00 3.11
N LEU A 143 10.66 2.80 3.10
CA LEU A 143 10.84 1.81 2.04
C LEU A 143 9.57 1.67 1.21
N VAL A 144 8.41 1.64 1.87
CA VAL A 144 7.09 1.57 1.22
C VAL A 144 6.11 2.47 1.98
N ALA A 145 5.31 3.23 1.25
CA ALA A 145 4.18 3.98 1.80
C ALA A 145 2.89 3.48 1.14
N ILE A 146 1.92 3.04 1.96
CA ILE A 146 0.67 2.43 1.53
C ILE A 146 -0.48 3.36 1.89
N GLU A 147 -1.28 3.71 0.89
CA GLU A 147 -2.61 4.33 1.08
C GLU A 147 -3.68 3.26 0.84
N ILE A 148 -4.67 3.18 1.72
CA ILE A 148 -5.76 2.21 1.69
C ILE A 148 -7.06 2.95 1.44
N LYS A 149 -7.90 2.43 0.54
CA LYS A 149 -9.26 2.90 0.28
C LYS A 149 -10.22 1.74 0.30
N ALA A 150 -11.35 1.90 0.97
CA ALA A 150 -12.34 0.85 1.19
C ALA A 150 -13.71 1.21 0.61
N SER A 151 -14.44 0.24 0.04
CA SER A 151 -15.85 0.44 -0.30
C SER A 151 -16.77 0.22 0.91
N GLU A 152 -16.74 1.20 1.83
CA GLU A 152 -17.48 1.15 3.10
C GLU A 152 -18.80 1.94 3.11
N ARG A 153 -19.06 2.74 2.05
CA ARG A 153 -20.13 3.75 2.06
C ARG A 153 -21.47 3.15 1.66
N ASP A 154 -22.50 3.29 2.50
CA ASP A 154 -23.90 2.94 2.15
C ASP A 154 -24.34 3.72 0.90
N LYS A 155 -24.82 3.00 -0.13
CA LYS A 155 -25.36 3.54 -1.39
C LYS A 155 -24.41 4.43 -2.17
N SER A 156 -23.10 4.30 -1.94
CA SER A 156 -22.08 5.01 -2.71
C SER A 156 -20.93 4.06 -3.04
N ARG A 157 -20.07 4.49 -3.94
CA ARG A 157 -18.84 3.78 -4.30
C ARG A 157 -17.63 4.69 -4.20
N LEU A 158 -16.45 4.08 -4.15
CA LEU A 158 -15.19 4.77 -4.39
C LEU A 158 -15.19 5.35 -5.81
N ARG A 159 -14.89 6.64 -5.93
CA ARG A 159 -14.86 7.32 -7.22
C ARG A 159 -13.45 7.34 -7.79
N GLU A 160 -13.34 7.20 -9.12
CA GLU A 160 -12.07 7.28 -9.84
C GLU A 160 -11.23 8.49 -9.43
N GLY A 161 -11.87 9.67 -9.35
CA GLY A 161 -11.18 10.91 -8.98
C GLY A 161 -10.68 10.95 -7.53
N GLU A 162 -11.25 10.18 -6.61
CA GLU A 162 -10.71 10.03 -5.24
C GLU A 162 -9.40 9.24 -5.30
N ILE A 163 -9.45 8.05 -5.90
CA ILE A 163 -8.29 7.16 -6.04
C ILE A 163 -7.14 7.83 -6.82
N LYS A 164 -7.45 8.54 -7.91
CA LYS A 164 -6.43 9.26 -8.71
C LYS A 164 -5.72 10.35 -7.89
N ARG A 165 -6.44 11.11 -7.06
CA ARG A 165 -5.82 12.10 -6.17
C ARG A 165 -4.91 11.46 -5.13
N ASP A 166 -5.29 10.29 -4.62
CA ASP A 166 -4.46 9.54 -3.68
C ASP A 166 -3.18 9.01 -4.35
N ILE A 167 -3.28 8.51 -5.58
CA ILE A 167 -2.13 8.14 -6.42
C ILE A 167 -1.22 9.35 -6.65
N GLU A 168 -1.75 10.53 -6.98
CA GLU A 168 -0.97 11.76 -7.15
C GLU A 168 -0.23 12.16 -5.87
N LYS A 169 -0.89 12.10 -4.70
CA LYS A 169 -0.25 12.36 -3.41
C LYS A 169 0.90 11.38 -3.14
N LEU A 170 0.69 10.10 -3.40
CA LEU A 170 1.70 9.06 -3.22
C LEU A 170 2.91 9.28 -4.17
N ALA A 171 2.64 9.63 -5.43
CA ALA A 171 3.69 9.94 -6.41
C ALA A 171 4.50 11.18 -6.00
N ALA A 172 3.84 12.26 -5.57
CA ALA A 172 4.50 13.45 -5.04
C ALA A 172 5.32 13.11 -3.79
N HIS A 173 4.80 12.27 -2.89
CA HIS A 173 5.54 11.86 -1.69
C HIS A 173 6.83 11.11 -2.03
N ARG A 174 6.80 10.21 -3.01
CA ARG A 174 8.01 9.55 -3.52
C ARG A 174 9.02 10.57 -4.04
N GLU A 175 8.58 11.54 -4.85
CA GLU A 175 9.47 12.57 -5.42
C GLU A 175 10.13 13.42 -4.32
N GLU A 176 9.42 13.76 -3.24
CA GLU A 176 10.03 14.45 -2.10
C GLU A 176 11.12 13.61 -1.43
N VAL A 177 10.89 12.30 -1.26
CA VAL A 177 11.90 11.37 -0.72
C VAL A 177 13.11 11.25 -1.66
N GLU A 178 12.86 11.17 -2.98
CA GLU A 178 13.89 11.12 -4.02
C GLU A 178 14.77 12.38 -4.01
N HIS A 179 14.18 13.57 -3.86
CA HIS A 179 14.93 14.83 -3.74
C HIS A 179 15.87 14.87 -2.53
N LEU A 180 15.56 14.11 -1.48
CA LEU A 180 16.40 14.00 -0.28
C LEU A 180 17.47 12.91 -0.41
N GLY A 181 17.55 12.21 -1.54
CA GLY A 181 18.54 11.16 -1.80
C GLY A 181 18.15 9.78 -1.28
N ALA A 182 16.88 9.55 -0.99
CA ALA A 182 16.33 8.26 -0.60
C ALA A 182 15.41 7.68 -1.69
N ALA A 183 14.92 6.45 -1.49
CA ALA A 183 14.00 5.79 -2.42
C ALA A 183 12.89 5.10 -1.63
N MET A 184 11.66 5.16 -2.15
CA MET A 184 10.50 4.46 -1.60
C MET A 184 9.57 3.98 -2.71
N VAL A 185 8.81 2.92 -2.44
CA VAL A 185 7.76 2.42 -3.33
C VAL A 185 6.39 2.87 -2.82
N PRO A 186 5.66 3.72 -3.57
CA PRO A 186 4.29 4.07 -3.23
C PRO A 186 3.33 2.96 -3.63
N VAL A 187 2.34 2.66 -2.78
CA VAL A 187 1.32 1.63 -3.02
C VAL A 187 -0.06 2.23 -2.77
N MET A 188 -0.93 2.15 -3.78
CA MET A 188 -2.36 2.37 -3.64
C MET A 188 -3.04 1.01 -3.48
N MET A 189 -3.70 0.79 -2.35
CA MET A 189 -4.43 -0.44 -2.04
C MET A 189 -5.94 -0.15 -1.97
N VAL A 190 -6.71 -0.80 -2.84
CA VAL A 190 -8.17 -0.67 -2.89
C VAL A 190 -8.80 -1.98 -2.43
N LEU A 191 -9.52 -1.93 -1.32
CA LEU A 191 -10.24 -3.04 -0.71
C LEU A 191 -11.74 -2.86 -0.99
N ASP A 192 -12.14 -3.28 -2.19
CA ASP A 192 -13.46 -3.11 -2.76
C ASP A 192 -14.40 -4.29 -2.44
N THR A 193 -14.60 -4.54 -1.15
CA THR A 193 -15.30 -5.73 -0.63
C THR A 193 -16.79 -5.50 -0.35
N ALA A 194 -17.37 -4.36 -0.76
CA ALA A 194 -18.80 -4.10 -0.63
C ALA A 194 -19.64 -5.28 -1.17
N PRO A 195 -20.61 -5.79 -0.39
CA PRO A 195 -21.44 -6.92 -0.82
C PRO A 195 -22.36 -6.54 -1.97
N VAL A 196 -22.75 -5.27 -2.07
CA VAL A 196 -23.62 -4.77 -3.13
C VAL A 196 -22.79 -4.33 -4.33
N THR A 197 -23.06 -4.94 -5.49
CA THR A 197 -22.22 -4.74 -6.69
C THR A 197 -22.19 -3.30 -7.20
N ASN A 198 -23.26 -2.52 -6.99
CA ASN A 198 -23.33 -1.11 -7.40
C ASN A 198 -22.67 -0.15 -6.39
N GLU A 199 -22.16 -0.65 -5.26
CA GLU A 199 -21.33 0.10 -4.31
C GLU A 199 -19.84 -0.14 -4.56
N ARG A 200 -19.51 -1.07 -5.45
CA ARG A 200 -18.16 -1.33 -5.93
C ARG A 200 -17.75 -0.39 -7.05
N MET A 201 -16.44 -0.24 -7.25
CA MET A 201 -15.86 0.45 -8.39
C MET A 201 -16.36 -0.17 -9.70
N THR A 202 -16.60 0.66 -10.71
CA THR A 202 -16.91 0.14 -12.05
C THR A 202 -15.64 -0.43 -12.68
N PRO A 203 -15.75 -1.42 -13.58
CA PRO A 203 -14.60 -1.93 -14.32
C PRO A 203 -13.83 -0.84 -15.08
N GLN A 204 -14.55 0.16 -15.62
CA GLN A 204 -13.94 1.29 -16.32
C GLN A 204 -13.14 2.19 -15.36
N ALA A 205 -13.68 2.50 -14.19
CA ALA A 205 -12.97 3.29 -13.17
C ALA A 205 -11.75 2.54 -12.65
N LEU A 206 -11.88 1.24 -12.36
CA LEU A 206 -10.77 0.38 -11.92
C LEU A 206 -9.65 0.36 -12.96
N LYS A 207 -9.97 0.11 -14.23
CA LYS A 207 -9.01 0.13 -15.32
C LYS A 207 -8.31 1.50 -15.43
N ALA A 208 -9.07 2.60 -15.39
CA ALA A 208 -8.51 3.95 -15.47
C ALA A 208 -7.60 4.29 -14.28
N CYS A 209 -7.93 3.83 -13.06
CA CYS A 209 -7.09 3.98 -11.88
C CYS A 209 -5.80 3.15 -11.99
N ARG A 210 -5.90 1.89 -12.44
CA ARG A 210 -4.76 0.99 -12.65
C ARG A 210 -3.76 1.55 -13.67
N GLU A 211 -4.25 2.00 -14.82
CA GLU A 211 -3.43 2.63 -15.87
C GLU A 211 -2.78 3.93 -15.37
N PHE A 212 -3.53 4.73 -14.61
CA PHE A 212 -3.00 5.96 -14.03
C PHE A 212 -1.93 5.69 -12.97
N ALA A 213 -2.14 4.72 -12.07
CA ALA A 213 -1.13 4.30 -11.09
C ALA A 213 0.17 3.87 -11.77
N ALA A 214 0.08 3.06 -12.83
CA ALA A 214 1.23 2.65 -13.63
C ALA A 214 1.95 3.87 -14.24
N SER A 215 1.22 4.84 -14.81
CA SER A 215 1.81 6.07 -15.36
C SER A 215 2.53 6.93 -14.31
N GLN A 216 2.12 6.84 -13.05
CA GLN A 216 2.70 7.55 -11.91
C GLN A 216 3.76 6.73 -11.17
N ARG A 217 4.12 5.53 -11.66
CA ARG A 217 5.02 4.57 -11.01
C ARG A 217 4.58 4.21 -9.58
N VAL A 218 3.27 4.12 -9.36
CA VAL A 218 2.63 3.72 -8.08
C VAL A 218 2.16 2.28 -8.22
N ALA A 219 2.54 1.41 -7.28
CA ALA A 219 2.03 0.05 -7.25
C ALA A 219 0.54 0.06 -6.95
N PHE A 220 -0.23 -0.85 -7.56
CA PHE A 220 -1.68 -0.87 -7.42
C PHE A 220 -2.15 -2.26 -7.00
N ALA A 221 -2.66 -2.36 -5.77
CA ALA A 221 -3.25 -3.56 -5.23
C ALA A 221 -4.78 -3.40 -5.18
N TYR A 222 -5.50 -4.38 -5.70
CA TYR A 222 -6.96 -4.36 -5.73
C TYR A 222 -7.52 -5.68 -5.26
N LEU A 223 -8.50 -5.60 -4.35
CA LEU A 223 -9.25 -6.74 -3.85
C LEU A 223 -10.74 -6.47 -4.00
N SER A 224 -11.47 -7.45 -4.48
CA SER A 224 -12.93 -7.53 -4.41
C SER A 224 -13.34 -8.98 -4.18
N LEU A 225 -14.64 -9.23 -4.00
CA LEU A 225 -15.16 -10.60 -3.87
C LEU A 225 -14.95 -11.49 -5.12
N ARG A 226 -14.49 -10.93 -6.25
CA ARG A 226 -14.36 -11.65 -7.53
C ARG A 226 -12.98 -11.57 -8.16
N GLU A 227 -12.16 -10.64 -7.70
CA GLU A 227 -10.91 -10.32 -8.36
C GLU A 227 -9.93 -9.86 -7.28
N SER A 228 -8.70 -10.34 -7.39
CA SER A 228 -7.58 -9.88 -6.59
C SER A 228 -6.34 -9.84 -7.46
N PHE A 229 -5.63 -8.73 -7.42
CA PHE A 229 -4.34 -8.59 -8.08
C PHE A 229 -3.49 -7.56 -7.37
N PHE A 230 -2.19 -7.64 -7.63
CA PHE A 230 -1.21 -6.68 -7.16
C PHE A 230 -0.22 -6.38 -8.26
N ASP A 231 -0.34 -5.22 -8.88
CA ASP A 231 0.57 -4.76 -9.92
C ASP A 231 1.73 -3.99 -9.32
N MET A 232 2.95 -4.49 -9.57
CA MET A 232 4.17 -3.80 -9.23
C MET A 232 4.60 -2.86 -10.36
N PRO A 233 5.19 -1.69 -10.04
CA PRO A 233 5.80 -0.85 -11.05
C PRO A 233 6.98 -1.60 -11.73
N PRO A 234 7.22 -1.39 -13.03
CA PRO A 234 8.25 -2.11 -13.79
C PRO A 234 9.68 -1.99 -13.20
N SER A 235 9.97 -0.90 -12.50
CA SER A 235 11.26 -0.67 -11.83
C SER A 235 11.56 -1.65 -10.69
N VAL A 236 10.55 -2.38 -10.22
CA VAL A 236 10.62 -3.38 -9.14
C VAL A 236 10.37 -4.80 -9.69
N ALA A 237 9.83 -4.93 -10.90
CA ALA A 237 9.53 -6.22 -11.54
C ALA A 237 10.76 -7.06 -11.90
N GLN A 238 11.97 -6.51 -11.83
CA GLN A 238 13.21 -7.28 -11.96
C GLN A 238 13.49 -8.21 -10.76
N ILE A 239 12.70 -8.13 -9.67
CA ILE A 239 12.81 -9.02 -8.50
C ILE A 239 12.26 -10.43 -8.79
N GLU A 240 11.31 -10.58 -9.72
CA GLU A 240 10.73 -11.91 -10.01
C GLU A 240 11.79 -12.90 -10.53
N GLN A 241 12.83 -12.41 -11.21
CA GLN A 241 13.96 -13.24 -11.64
C GLN A 241 14.88 -13.71 -10.50
N CYS A 242 14.79 -13.13 -9.30
CA CYS A 242 15.55 -13.59 -8.13
C CYS A 242 14.82 -14.69 -7.35
N VAL A 243 13.52 -14.91 -7.58
CA VAL A 243 12.73 -15.94 -6.89
C VAL A 243 12.73 -17.26 -7.66
N GLU A 244 12.94 -17.26 -8.99
CA GLU A 244 13.09 -18.49 -9.80
C GLU A 244 14.42 -19.24 -9.60
N VAL A 245 15.38 -18.71 -8.83
CA VAL A 245 16.69 -19.36 -8.61
C VAL A 245 16.69 -20.30 -7.39
N VAL A 246 15.55 -20.48 -6.70
CA VAL A 246 15.44 -21.34 -5.51
C VAL A 246 14.26 -22.33 -5.58
N SER A 247 13.78 -22.65 -6.79
CA SER A 247 12.83 -23.75 -7.03
C SER A 247 13.53 -25.07 -7.33
#